data_AF-A0A0J0UXD0-F1
#
_entry.id   AF-A0A0J0UXD0-F1
#
_cell.length_a   1.000
_cell.length_b   1.000
_cell.length_c   1.000
_cell.angle_alpha   90.00
_cell.angle_beta   90.00
_cell.angle_gamma   90.00
#
_symmetry.space_group_name_H-M   'P 1'
#
loop_
_entity.id
_entity.type
_entity.pdbx_description
1 polymer ?
#
loop_
_entity_poly.entity_id
_entity_poly.type
_entity_poly.pdbx_seq_one_letter_code
_entity_poly.pdbx_strand_id
1 'polypeptide(L)' 'MQGFLIFAVFGVVLIFAFFAVLGKRRDYDANETEADKLSDADFRRIEFGEEDI' A
#
# COMPACT_ATOMS: atom_id res chain seq x y z
N MET A 1 -35.25 1.19 11.93
CA MET A 1 -34.92 1.95 10.71
C MET A 1 -33.55 2.64 10.75
N GLN A 2 -33.01 3.06 11.91
CA GLN A 2 -31.70 3.72 11.99
C GLN A 2 -30.48 2.83 11.68
N GLY A 3 -30.51 1.53 12.03
CA GLY A 3 -29.41 0.61 11.73
C GLY A 3 -29.15 0.41 10.23
N PHE A 4 -30.20 0.44 9.41
CA PHE A 4 -30.08 0.25 7.96
C PHE A 4 -29.34 1.41 7.28
N LEU A 5 -29.53 2.64 7.77
CA LEU A 5 -28.80 3.82 7.32
C LEU A 5 -27.30 3.71 7.61
N ILE A 6 -26.93 3.18 8.77
CA ILE A 6 -25.52 2.99 9.15
C ILE A 6 -24.86 1.97 8.21
N PHE A 7 -25.48 0.81 7.98
CA PHE A 7 -24.94 -0.20 7.07
C PHE A 7 -24.81 0.31 5.63
N ALA A 8 -25.75 1.14 5.16
CA ALA A 8 -25.66 1.75 3.83
C ALA A 8 -24.45 2.70 3.72
N VAL A 9 -24.23 3.55 4.72
CA VAL A 9 -23.07 4.46 4.75
C VAL A 9 -21.76 3.65 4.80
N PHE A 10 -21.66 2.66 5.69
CA PHE A 10 -20.48 1.80 5.77
C PHE A 10 -20.22 1.04 4.47
N GLY A 11 -21.25 0.52 3.81
CA GLY A 11 -21.12 -0.16 2.53
C GLY A 11 -20.51 0.73 1.46
N VAL A 12 -20.99 1.98 1.35
CA VAL A 12 -20.45 2.96 0.39
C VAL A 12 -18.98 3.28 0.70
N VAL A 13 -18.65 3.53 1.98
CA VAL A 13 -17.26 3.80 2.40
C VAL A 13 -16.31 2.65 2.05
N LEU A 14 -16.73 1.41 2.29
CA LEU A 14 -15.92 0.22 1.99
C LEU A 14 -15.69 0.04 0.48
N ILE A 15 -16.70 0.33 -0.34
CA ILE A 15 -16.57 0.29 -1.81
C ILE A 15 -15.53 1.31 -2.29
N PHE A 16 -15.61 2.56 -1.82
CA PHE A 16 -14.64 3.59 -2.18
C PHE A 16 -13.22 3.23 -1.70
N ALA A 17 -13.08 2.72 -0.49
CA ALA A 17 -11.79 2.27 0.04
C ALA A 17 -11.20 1.13 -0.82
N PHE A 18 -12.02 0.17 -1.24
CA PHE A 18 -11.60 -0.93 -2.09
C PHE A 18 -11.06 -0.45 -3.44
N PHE A 19 -11.78 0.45 -4.12
CA PHE A 19 -11.30 1.02 -5.39
C PHE A 19 -10.06 1.89 -5.21
N ALA A 20 -9.95 2.64 -4.11
CA ALA A 20 -8.74 3.43 -3.82
C ALA A 20 -7.51 2.54 -3.60
N VAL A 21 -7.67 1.40 -2.91
CA VAL A 21 -6.58 0.43 -2.71
C VAL A 21 -6.18 -0.25 -4.02
N LEU A 22 -7.15 -0.65 -4.85
CA LEU A 22 -6.86 -1.21 -6.18
C LEU A 22 -6.16 -0.20 -7.10
N GLY A 23 -6.62 1.06 -7.10
CA GLY A 23 -5.98 2.15 -7.83
C GLY A 23 -4.54 2.36 -7.37
N LYS A 24 -4.32 2.48 -6.06
CA LYS A 24 -2.97 2.64 -5.49
C LYS A 24 -2.06 1.46 -5.78
N ARG A 25 -2.56 0.21 -5.74
CA ARG A 25 -1.77 -0.97 -6.13
C ARG A 25 -1.37 -0.92 -7.58
N ARG A 26 -2.33 -0.61 -8.47
CA ARG A 26 -2.05 -0.49 -9.90
C ARG A 26 -1.09 0.66 -10.20
N ASP A 27 -1.21 1.78 -9.50
CA ASP A 27 -0.30 2.91 -9.63
C ASP A 27 1.07 2.60 -9.02
N TYR A 28 1.15 1.81 -7.96
CA TYR A 28 2.40 1.21 -7.46
C TYR A 28 3.02 0.34 -8.55
N ASP A 29 2.30 -0.66 -9.07
CA ASP A 29 2.84 -1.57 -10.09
C ASP A 29 3.22 -0.84 -11.40
N ALA A 30 2.50 0.24 -11.77
CA ALA A 30 2.72 0.97 -13.00
C ALA A 30 3.77 2.10 -12.90
N ASN A 31 3.97 2.68 -11.71
CA ASN A 31 4.95 3.74 -11.45
C ASN A 31 6.14 3.26 -10.59
N GLU A 32 6.18 1.98 -10.21
CA GLU A 32 7.37 1.31 -9.70
C GLU A 32 8.45 1.35 -10.78
N THR A 33 9.23 2.42 -10.75
CA THR A 33 10.53 2.44 -11.39
C THR A 33 11.38 1.42 -10.64
N GLU A 34 12.13 0.54 -11.30
CA GLU A 34 12.99 -0.45 -10.63
C GLU A 34 13.98 0.16 -9.62
N ALA A 35 14.16 1.49 -9.64
CA ALA A 35 14.92 2.27 -8.66
C ALA A 35 14.25 2.42 -7.28
N ASP A 36 12.92 2.28 -7.16
CA ASP A 36 12.19 2.37 -5.88
C ASP A 36 12.04 1.01 -5.18
N LYS A 37 12.35 -0.08 -5.89
CA LYS A 37 12.58 -1.37 -5.26
C LYS A 37 13.96 -1.27 -4.61
N LEU A 38 14.01 -1.27 -3.27
CA LEU A 38 15.26 -1.41 -2.54
C LEU A 38 16.06 -2.54 -3.19
N SER A 39 17.21 -2.20 -3.76
CA SER A 39 18.10 -3.21 -4.31
C SER A 39 18.44 -4.18 -3.19
N ASP A 40 18.63 -5.46 -3.50
CA ASP A 40 19.04 -6.46 -2.53
C ASP A 40 20.33 -6.04 -1.77
N ALA A 41 21.16 -5.19 -2.39
CA ALA A 41 22.30 -4.55 -1.75
C ALA A 41 21.90 -3.49 -0.70
N ASP A 42 20.89 -2.67 -0.96
CA ASP A 42 20.37 -1.69 0.00
C ASP A 42 19.62 -2.37 1.15
N PHE A 43 18.94 -3.47 0.86
CA PHE A 43 18.28 -4.29 1.88
C PHE A 43 19.29 -4.88 2.86
N ARG A 44 20.38 -5.46 2.35
CA ARG A 44 21.49 -5.95 3.19
C ARG A 44 22.19 -4.85 3.98
N ARG A 45 22.34 -3.64 3.40
CA ARG A 45 22.92 -2.50 4.13
C ARG A 45 22.05 -2.04 5.31
N ILE A 46 20.73 -2.09 5.17
CA ILE A 46 19.79 -1.79 6.26
C ILE A 46 19.75 -2.92 7.30
N GLU A 47 19.81 -4.18 6.87
CA GLU A 47 19.71 -5.37 7.75
C GLU A 47 20.98 -5.61 8.59
N PHE A 48 22.17 -5.37 8.03
CA PHE A 48 23.44 -5.63 8.71
C PHE A 48 24.09 -4.39 9.34
N GLY A 49 23.61 -3.19 9.01
CA GLY A 49 24.17 -1.93 9.51
C GLY A 49 25.63 -1.71 9.07
N GLU A 50 26.09 -0.47 9.08
CA GLU A 50 27.49 -0.14 8.81
C GLU A 50 28.42 -0.54 9.99
N GLU A 51 28.24 -1.74 10.56
CA GLU A 51 28.91 -2.18 11.79
C GLU A 51 30.01 -3.26 11.58
N ASP A 52 30.38 -3.58 10.34
CA ASP A 52 31.54 -4.46 10.06
C ASP A 52 32.36 -4.01 8.83
N ILE A 53 33.00 -2.83 8.91
CA ILE A 53 34.21 -2.47 8.13
C ILE A 53 35.25 -1.84 9.05
#